data_AF-A0A0F9R9R9-F1
#
_entry.id   AF-A0A0F9R9R9-F1
#
_cell.length_a   1.000
_cell.length_b   1.000
_cell.length_c   1.000
_cell.angle_alpha   90.00
_cell.angle_beta   90.00
_cell.angle_gamma   90.00
#
_symmetry.space_group_name_H-M   'P 1'
#
loop_
_entity.id
_entity.type
_entity.pdbx_description
1 polymer ?
#
loop_
_entity_poly.entity_id
_entity_poly.type
_entity_poly.pdbx_seq_one_letter_code
_entity_poly.pdbx_strand_id
1 'polypeptide(L)'
;MLPYMDLIQNFLNLGDQILNFLNSIYFVLLLFLLIVIYHILLLRLRDKKYIDILKKYKDQEEISINDLKDLPLVSVIVPAWKEGETFRNCLNFIDQLSYPRIKVFINAGGSKETLDIADSFKNNNTCSLFVFTL
;
A
#
# COMPACT_ATOMS: atom_id res chain seq x y z
N MET A 1 -10.87 -68.94 24.84
CA MET A 1 -9.43 -68.65 24.70
C MET A 1 -9.04 -68.41 23.23
N LEU A 2 -9.56 -69.20 22.27
CA LEU A 2 -9.36 -69.03 20.82
C LEU A 2 -9.68 -67.63 20.22
N PRO A 3 -10.83 -66.98 20.48
CA PRO A 3 -11.19 -65.73 19.80
C PRO A 3 -10.35 -64.51 20.24
N TYR A 4 -9.71 -64.60 21.41
CA TYR A 4 -8.82 -63.55 21.91
C TYR A 4 -7.45 -63.59 21.24
N MET A 5 -6.95 -64.79 20.93
CA MET A 5 -5.70 -64.98 20.19
C MET A 5 -5.82 -64.49 18.73
N ASP A 6 -6.95 -64.76 18.06
CA ASP A 6 -7.20 -64.26 16.70
C ASP A 6 -7.25 -62.73 16.64
N LEU A 7 -7.84 -62.11 17.66
CA LEU A 7 -7.94 -60.65 17.76
C LEU A 7 -6.57 -60.01 17.95
N ILE A 8 -5.74 -60.55 18.85
CA ILE A 8 -4.36 -60.09 19.03
C ILE A 8 -3.56 -60.24 17.74
N GLN A 9 -3.71 -61.36 17.03
CA GLN A 9 -2.97 -61.62 15.81
C GLN A 9 -3.38 -60.68 14.67
N ASN A 10 -4.65 -60.31 14.58
CA ASN A 10 -5.12 -59.29 13.65
C ASN A 10 -4.56 -57.89 13.99
N PHE A 11 -4.42 -57.53 15.26
CA PHE A 11 -3.79 -56.27 15.67
C PHE A 11 -2.31 -56.22 15.32
N LEU A 12 -1.58 -57.32 15.50
CA LEU A 12 -0.18 -57.41 15.11
C LEU A 12 -0.02 -57.28 13.59
N ASN A 13 -0.84 -58.01 12.82
CA ASN A 13 -0.84 -57.92 11.36
C ASN A 13 -1.19 -56.51 10.85
N LEU A 14 -2.13 -55.83 11.50
CA LEU A 14 -2.48 -54.44 11.19
C LEU A 14 -1.29 -53.50 11.48
N GLY A 15 -0.60 -53.71 12.61
CA GLY A 15 0.59 -52.96 12.98
C GLY A 15 1.71 -53.09 11.94
N ASP A 16 1.97 -54.30 11.47
CA ASP A 16 2.97 -54.57 10.44
C ASP A 16 2.60 -53.95 9.09
N GLN A 17 1.33 -53.98 8.71
CA GLN A 17 0.83 -53.31 7.50
C GLN A 17 1.02 -51.79 7.58
N ILE A 18 0.72 -51.19 8.73
CA ILE A 18 0.92 -49.75 8.95
C ILE A 18 2.41 -49.41 8.89
N LEU A 19 3.27 -50.20 9.54
CA LEU A 19 4.72 -49.96 9.55
C LEU A 19 5.32 -50.06 8.13
N ASN A 20 4.90 -51.07 7.36
CA ASN A 20 5.32 -51.24 5.97
C ASN A 20 4.84 -50.08 5.08
N PHE A 21 3.63 -49.58 5.33
CA PHE A 21 3.13 -48.39 4.65
C PHE A 21 3.96 -47.15 5.00
N LEU A 22 4.25 -46.91 6.28
CA LEU A 22 5.05 -45.77 6.75
C LEU A 22 6.48 -45.79 6.18
N ASN A 23 7.07 -46.98 6.01
CA ASN A 23 8.39 -47.15 5.42
C ASN A 23 8.38 -47.17 3.87
N SER A 24 7.21 -47.05 3.25
CA SER A 24 7.09 -47.08 1.79
C SER A 24 7.39 -45.73 1.15
N ILE A 25 7.85 -45.76 -0.10
CA ILE A 25 8.03 -44.55 -0.92
C ILE A 25 6.73 -43.77 -1.10
N TYR A 26 5.58 -44.46 -1.09
CA TYR A 26 4.26 -43.84 -1.21
C TYR A 26 3.94 -42.93 -0.03
N PHE A 27 4.39 -43.26 1.17
CA PHE A 27 4.22 -42.40 2.34
C PHE A 27 5.05 -41.12 2.23
N VAL A 28 6.28 -41.22 1.74
CA VAL A 28 7.14 -40.03 1.49
C VAL A 28 6.50 -39.11 0.44
N LEU A 29 5.98 -39.68 -0.65
CA LEU A 29 5.25 -38.92 -1.67
C LEU A 29 3.97 -38.27 -1.13
N LEU A 30 3.23 -38.97 -0.26
CA LEU A 30 2.06 -38.42 0.42
C LEU A 30 2.43 -37.21 1.29
N LEU A 31 3.51 -37.30 2.07
CA LEU A 31 4.00 -36.17 2.87
C LEU A 31 4.41 -34.99 1.99
N PHE A 32 5.12 -35.24 0.90
CA PHE A 32 5.49 -34.18 -0.06
C PHE A 32 4.26 -33.49 -0.64
N LEU A 33 3.23 -34.25 -1.05
CA LEU A 33 1.98 -33.69 -1.55
C LEU A 33 1.28 -32.81 -0.50
N LEU A 34 1.23 -33.26 0.76
CA LEU A 34 0.65 -32.48 1.85
C LEU A 34 1.38 -31.14 2.08
N ILE A 35 2.71 -31.14 1.99
CA ILE A 35 3.53 -29.92 2.11
C ILE A 35 3.21 -28.94 0.96
N VAL A 36 3.13 -29.44 -0.27
CA VAL A 36 2.79 -28.61 -1.44
C VAL A 36 1.40 -28.01 -1.29
N ILE A 37 0.41 -28.81 -0.91
CA ILE A 37 -0.97 -28.34 -0.66
C ILE A 37 -0.98 -27.27 0.44
N TYR A 38 -0.25 -27.48 1.54
CA TYR A 38 -0.13 -26.53 2.62
C TYR A 38 0.43 -25.17 2.13
N HIS A 39 1.48 -25.18 1.31
CA HIS A 39 2.05 -23.95 0.74
C HIS A 39 1.07 -23.25 -0.21
N ILE A 40 0.36 -23.99 -1.07
CA ILE A 40 -0.65 -23.44 -1.97
C ILE A 40 -1.78 -22.76 -1.18
N LEU A 41 -2.25 -23.39 -0.09
CA LEU A 41 -3.27 -22.81 0.79
C LEU A 41 -2.78 -21.53 1.47
N LEU A 42 -1.54 -21.53 1.96
CA LEU A 42 -0.95 -20.37 2.62
C LEU A 42 -0.85 -19.17 1.65
N LEU A 43 -0.43 -19.42 0.40
CA LEU A 43 -0.42 -18.40 -0.65
C LEU A 43 -1.82 -17.85 -0.92
N ARG A 44 -2.82 -18.71 -1.07
CA ARG A 44 -4.21 -18.27 -1.30
C ARG A 44 -4.78 -17.44 -0.15
N LEU A 45 -4.49 -17.80 1.09
CA LEU A 45 -4.96 -17.04 2.26
C LEU A 45 -4.31 -15.65 2.31
N ARG A 46 -3.00 -15.58 2.03
CA ARG A 46 -2.25 -14.32 1.97
C ARG A 46 -2.81 -13.41 0.88
N ASP A 47 -3.01 -13.95 -0.32
CA ASP A 47 -3.47 -13.18 -1.47
C ASP A 47 -4.89 -12.65 -1.25
N LYS A 48 -5.79 -13.45 -0.66
CA LYS A 48 -7.14 -12.99 -0.31
C LYS A 48 -7.08 -11.77 0.62
N LYS A 49 -6.29 -11.83 1.69
CA LYS A 49 -6.12 -10.72 2.63
C LYS A 49 -5.58 -9.47 1.93
N TYR A 50 -4.62 -9.63 1.02
CA TYR A 50 -4.05 -8.53 0.25
C TYR A 50 -5.10 -7.90 -0.68
N ILE A 51 -5.88 -8.71 -1.40
CA ILE A 51 -6.95 -8.25 -2.28
C ILE A 51 -8.07 -7.54 -1.50
N ASP A 52 -8.45 -8.05 -0.32
CA ASP A 52 -9.47 -7.41 0.51
C ASP A 52 -9.03 -6.02 0.99
N ILE A 53 -7.75 -5.86 1.32
CA ILE A 53 -7.15 -4.55 1.66
C ILE A 53 -7.22 -3.61 0.45
N LEU A 54 -6.84 -4.08 -0.75
CA LEU A 54 -6.89 -3.25 -1.95
C LEU A 54 -8.31 -2.81 -2.32
N LYS A 55 -9.29 -3.72 -2.20
CA LYS A 55 -10.71 -3.37 -2.41
C LYS A 55 -11.18 -2.29 -1.46
N LYS A 56 -10.80 -2.37 -0.18
CA LYS A 56 -11.15 -1.35 0.81
C LYS A 56 -10.66 0.06 0.43
N TYR A 57 -9.50 0.18 -0.22
CA TYR A 57 -9.00 1.47 -0.70
C TYR A 57 -9.64 1.89 -2.02
N LYS A 58 -10.00 0.93 -2.88
CA LYS A 58 -10.66 1.20 -4.16
C LYS A 58 -12.12 1.65 -3.99
N ASP A 59 -12.80 1.16 -2.97
CA ASP A 59 -14.22 1.46 -2.70
C ASP A 59 -14.42 2.71 -1.83
N GLN A 60 -13.37 3.51 -1.59
CA GLN A 60 -13.58 4.88 -1.16
C GLN A 60 -14.20 5.62 -2.34
N GLU A 61 -15.54 5.79 -2.31
CA GLU A 61 -16.26 6.63 -3.27
C GLU A 61 -15.49 7.94 -3.44
N GLU A 62 -15.21 8.34 -4.68
CA GLU A 62 -14.65 9.64 -4.99
C GLU A 62 -15.65 10.70 -4.51
N ILE A 63 -15.53 11.12 -3.26
CA ILE A 63 -16.29 12.24 -2.72
C ILE A 63 -15.82 13.45 -3.52
N SER A 64 -16.69 13.94 -4.40
CA SER A 64 -16.42 15.16 -5.14
C SER A 64 -16.18 16.27 -4.13
N ILE A 65 -15.10 17.04 -4.32
CA ILE A 65 -14.77 18.18 -3.45
C ILE A 65 -15.96 19.16 -3.34
N ASN A 66 -16.83 19.19 -4.35
CA ASN A 66 -18.05 20.01 -4.38
C ASN A 66 -19.14 19.55 -3.39
N ASP A 67 -19.13 18.29 -2.96
CA ASP A 67 -20.12 17.73 -2.03
C ASP A 67 -19.73 17.97 -0.56
N LEU A 68 -18.51 18.45 -0.32
CA LEU A 68 -18.04 18.87 1.01
C LEU A 68 -18.62 20.25 1.32
N LYS A 69 -19.72 20.25 2.09
CA LYS A 69 -20.49 21.44 2.50
C LYS A 69 -19.64 22.57 3.10
N ASP A 70 -18.50 22.26 3.72
CA ASP A 70 -17.62 23.22 4.38
C ASP A 70 -16.14 22.87 4.19
N LEU A 71 -15.56 23.28 3.07
CA LEU A 71 -14.11 23.16 2.83
C LEU A 71 -13.36 24.21 3.65
N PRO A 72 -12.35 23.87 4.47
CA PRO A 72 -11.55 24.87 5.18
C PRO A 72 -10.68 25.70 4.22
N LEU A 73 -10.33 26.93 4.61
CA LEU A 73 -9.29 27.68 3.91
C LEU A 73 -7.93 27.02 4.20
N VAL A 74 -7.24 26.56 3.16
CA VAL A 74 -5.90 25.97 3.26
C VAL A 74 -4.87 27.03 2.90
N SER A 75 -3.96 27.31 3.83
CA SER A 75 -2.82 28.20 3.60
C SER A 75 -1.56 27.39 3.40
N VAL A 76 -0.93 27.51 2.23
CA VAL A 76 0.32 26.80 1.89
C VAL A 76 1.46 27.80 1.93
N ILE A 77 2.53 27.48 2.65
CA ILE A 77 3.75 28.29 2.69
C ILE A 77 4.84 27.52 1.95
N VAL A 78 5.41 28.14 0.91
CA VAL A 78 6.47 27.57 0.08
C VAL A 78 7.76 28.36 0.31
N PRO A 79 8.68 27.86 1.15
CA PRO A 79 10.03 28.39 1.23
C PRO A 79 10.85 27.92 0.01
N ALA A 80 11.60 28.82 -0.61
CA ALA A 80 12.47 28.52 -1.74
C ALA A 80 13.78 29.31 -1.63
N TRP A 81 14.92 28.60 -1.66
CA TRP A 81 16.24 29.22 -1.57
C TRP A 81 17.22 28.59 -2.56
N LYS A 82 17.52 29.31 -3.65
CA LYS A 82 18.40 28.81 -4.74
C LYS A 82 17.89 27.50 -5.39
N GLU A 83 16.58 27.35 -5.54
CA GLU A 83 15.94 26.11 -6.01
C GLU A 83 15.10 26.31 -7.27
N GLY A 84 15.65 26.95 -8.32
CA GLY A 84 14.88 27.38 -9.50
C GLY A 84 13.93 26.33 -10.10
N GLU A 85 14.45 25.23 -10.65
CA GLU A 85 13.64 24.22 -11.33
C GLU A 85 12.66 23.49 -10.39
N THR A 86 13.12 23.08 -9.21
CA THR A 86 12.28 22.41 -8.20
C THR A 86 11.14 23.32 -7.75
N PHE A 87 11.43 24.58 -7.51
CA PHE A 87 10.47 25.59 -7.10
C PHE A 87 9.42 25.84 -8.19
N ARG A 88 9.83 25.95 -9.46
CA ARG A 88 8.91 26.06 -10.60
C ARG A 88 7.96 24.87 -10.66
N ASN A 89 8.48 23.65 -10.54
CA ASN A 89 7.66 22.44 -10.59
C ASN A 89 6.66 22.39 -9.43
N CYS A 90 7.11 22.73 -8.21
CA CYS A 90 6.24 22.84 -7.04
C CYS A 90 5.06 23.79 -7.28
N LEU A 91 5.33 24.99 -7.80
CA LEU A 91 4.28 25.98 -8.09
C LEU A 91 3.32 25.53 -9.19
N ASN A 92 3.82 24.89 -10.25
CA ASN A 92 2.98 24.30 -11.29
C ASN A 92 2.02 23.24 -10.73
N PHE A 93 2.49 22.39 -9.81
CA PHE A 93 1.63 21.40 -9.17
C PHE A 93 0.56 22.04 -8.28
N ILE A 94 0.91 23.12 -7.58
CA ILE A 94 -0.03 23.87 -6.74
C ILE A 94 -1.12 24.52 -7.60
N ASP A 95 -0.79 25.04 -8.78
CA ASP A 95 -1.75 25.65 -9.72
C ASP A 95 -2.73 24.62 -10.33
N GLN A 96 -2.32 23.36 -10.41
CA GLN A 96 -3.15 22.25 -10.90
C GLN A 96 -4.10 21.66 -9.85
N LEU A 97 -4.05 22.14 -8.60
CA LEU A 97 -4.94 21.64 -7.55
C LEU A 97 -6.39 22.06 -7.81
N SER A 98 -7.31 21.12 -7.72
CA SER A 98 -8.75 21.35 -7.84
C SER A 98 -9.38 21.93 -6.56
N TYR A 99 -8.58 22.27 -5.55
CA TYR A 99 -9.08 22.73 -4.25
C TYR A 99 -9.50 24.21 -4.31
N PRO A 100 -10.78 24.54 -4.07
CA PRO A 100 -11.32 25.88 -4.34
C PRO A 100 -10.90 26.95 -3.33
N ARG A 101 -10.41 26.57 -2.14
CA ARG A 101 -10.10 27.50 -1.04
C ARG A 101 -8.64 27.42 -0.63
N ILE A 102 -7.72 27.62 -1.57
CA ILE A 102 -6.28 27.63 -1.31
C ILE A 102 -5.72 29.05 -1.36
N LYS A 103 -4.80 29.37 -0.44
CA LYS A 103 -3.99 30.59 -0.46
C LYS A 103 -2.53 30.21 -0.31
N VAL A 104 -1.72 30.61 -1.27
CA VAL A 104 -0.30 30.24 -1.32
C VAL A 104 0.54 31.46 -0.97
N PHE A 105 1.46 31.29 -0.03
CA PHE A 105 2.45 32.26 0.41
C PHE A 105 3.84 31.75 0.03
N ILE A 106 4.60 32.54 -0.70
CA ILE A 106 5.91 32.14 -1.21
C ILE A 106 6.97 32.98 -0.53
N ASN A 107 7.93 32.33 0.10
CA ASN A 107 9.14 32.97 0.62
C ASN A 107 10.33 32.56 -0.25
N ALA A 108 10.69 33.40 -1.21
CA ALA A 108 11.72 33.12 -2.21
C ALA A 108 12.97 33.99 -2.01
N GLY A 109 14.16 33.37 -2.07
CA GLY A 109 15.43 34.08 -1.93
C GLY A 109 16.64 33.33 -2.50
N GLY A 110 17.82 33.90 -2.30
CA GLY A 110 19.11 33.25 -2.56
C GLY A 110 19.60 33.24 -4.01
N SER A 111 18.73 33.29 -5.03
CA SER A 111 19.14 33.44 -6.44
C SER A 111 18.17 34.29 -7.24
N LYS A 112 18.69 34.97 -8.29
CA LYS A 112 17.87 35.73 -9.24
C LYS A 112 16.82 34.86 -9.91
N GLU A 113 17.18 33.64 -10.29
CA GLU A 113 16.26 32.68 -10.89
C GLU A 113 15.06 32.37 -9.99
N THR A 114 15.29 32.12 -8.69
CA THR A 114 14.21 31.82 -7.73
C THR A 114 13.27 33.02 -7.57
N LEU A 115 13.82 34.23 -7.56
CA LEU A 115 13.06 35.48 -7.48
C LEU A 115 12.24 35.71 -8.76
N ASP A 116 12.83 35.56 -9.93
CA ASP A 116 12.16 35.71 -11.22
C ASP A 116 10.98 34.72 -11.36
N ILE A 117 11.14 33.49 -10.84
CA ILE A 117 10.07 32.50 -10.79
C ILE A 117 8.97 32.94 -9.82
N ALA A 118 9.32 33.39 -8.61
CA ALA A 118 8.32 33.85 -7.64
C ALA A 118 7.50 35.02 -8.19
N ASP A 119 8.16 35.99 -8.84
CA ASP A 119 7.51 37.13 -9.47
C ASP A 119 6.58 36.72 -10.62
N SER A 120 6.94 35.68 -11.39
CA SER A 120 6.07 35.17 -12.45
C SER A 120 4.73 34.62 -11.95
N PHE A 121 4.68 34.11 -10.71
CA PHE A 121 3.46 33.58 -10.10
C PHE A 121 2.64 34.61 -9.31
N LYS A 122 3.14 35.85 -9.19
CA LYS A 122 2.46 36.94 -8.47
C LYS A 122 1.08 37.30 -9.03
N ASN A 123 0.91 37.14 -10.34
CA ASN A 123 -0.28 37.58 -11.07
C ASN A 123 -1.39 36.52 -11.11
N ASN A 124 -1.19 35.33 -10.54
CA ASN A 124 -2.22 34.31 -10.46
C ASN A 124 -3.16 34.57 -9.28
N ASN A 125 -4.47 34.60 -9.55
CA ASN A 125 -5.53 34.93 -8.59
C ASN A 125 -5.61 33.98 -7.37
N THR A 126 -4.96 32.80 -7.46
CA THR A 126 -4.84 31.77 -6.41
C THR A 126 -3.64 31.97 -5.48
N CYS A 127 -2.69 32.84 -5.85
CA CYS A 127 -1.42 33.00 -5.16
C CYS A 127 -1.33 34.38 -4.50
N SER A 128 -1.08 34.43 -3.20
CA SER A 128 -0.79 35.69 -2.49
C SER A 128 0.70 35.73 -2.20
N LEU A 129 1.45 36.30 -3.13
CA LEU A 129 2.90 36.39 -3.04
C LEU A 129 3.33 37.41 -1.97
N PHE A 130 4.09 36.94 -0.97
CA PHE A 130 4.80 37.78 -0.02
C PHE A 130 6.30 37.46 -0.10
N VAL A 131 6.99 38.12 -1.02
CA VAL A 131 8.45 37.99 -1.14
C VAL A 131 9.11 38.59 0.10
N PHE A 132 9.73 37.73 0.90
CA PHE A 132 10.66 38.17 1.94
C PHE A 132 12.08 38.01 1.40
N THR A 133 12.68 39.12 0.99
CA THR A 133 14.10 39.17 0.67
C THR A 133 14.88 39.22 1.99
N LEU A 134 15.53 38.12 2.35
CA LEU A 134 16.60 38.09 3.37
C LEU A 134 17.97 38.25 2.70
#